data_AF-A0AAY5L8Q6-F1
#
_entry.id   AF-A0AAY5L8Q6-F1
#
_cell.length_a   1.000
_cell.length_b   1.000
_cell.length_c   1.000
_cell.angle_alpha   90.00
_cell.angle_beta   90.00
_cell.angle_gamma   90.00
#
_symmetry.space_group_name_H-M   'P 1'
#
loop_
_entity.id
_entity.type
_entity.pdbx_description
1 polymer ?
#
loop_
_entity_poly.entity_id
_entity_poly.type
_entity_poly.pdbx_seq_one_letter_code
_entity_poly.pdbx_strand_id
1 'polypeptide(L)'
;MEGSNKLSEDPAEETFVKSRLLEVDMSSQAPTPAIEVLAESMYGDFQAAMEHLRYRLIATRNPEEIRGGGLLKYSNLLVREYQPASHTEIKTLERYMCSRFFIDFPGVMEQQRKIQSYLRNHFIGEERTKYQYLMTLRRVVNDSTVCLMEHERRQTLNMITVLALRILGEQNVIPNTDHVTCFYQPAPYLTDHSAPYMAEHSYCSYYLPQGSSTLLYQPYPLHTQTGLV
;
A
#
# COMPACT_ATOMS: atom_id res chain seq x y z
N MET A 1 50.56 1.32 -56.83
CA MET A 1 49.23 0.79 -57.19
C MET A 1 48.56 0.50 -55.86
N GLU A 2 47.84 1.49 -55.31
CA GLU A 2 46.39 1.68 -55.52
C GLU A 2 45.63 0.47 -54.95
N GLY A 3 44.63 0.57 -54.08
CA GLY A 3 43.82 1.68 -53.60
C GLY A 3 42.51 1.09 -53.05
N SER A 4 42.04 1.65 -51.93
CA SER A 4 40.64 1.88 -51.53
C SER A 4 39.55 0.79 -51.65
N ASN A 5 38.92 0.44 -50.51
CA ASN A 5 37.49 0.66 -50.17
C ASN A 5 37.13 -0.15 -48.91
N LYS A 6 36.73 0.45 -47.77
CA LYS A 6 35.50 1.17 -47.36
C LYS A 6 34.35 0.27 -46.86
N LEU A 7 33.84 0.68 -45.68
CA LEU A 7 32.53 0.41 -45.05
C LEU A 7 32.32 -1.04 -44.54
N SER A 8 31.72 -1.30 -43.38
CA SER A 8 30.86 -0.50 -42.50
C SER A 8 30.76 -1.21 -41.14
N GLU A 9 31.08 -0.52 -40.05
CA GLU A 9 30.63 -0.89 -38.70
C GLU A 9 29.54 0.10 -38.29
N ASP A 10 28.31 -0.39 -38.15
CA ASP A 10 27.26 0.26 -37.36
C ASP A 10 27.03 -0.60 -36.11
N PRO A 11 26.97 0.03 -34.93
CA PRO A 11 25.83 -0.22 -34.06
C PRO A 11 25.13 1.09 -33.72
N ALA A 12 23.92 1.22 -34.26
CA ALA A 12 22.93 2.19 -33.81
C ALA A 12 22.30 1.73 -32.48
N GLU A 13 21.75 2.72 -31.77
CA GLU A 13 20.92 2.60 -30.56
C GLU A 13 21.66 2.68 -29.22
N GLU A 14 22.43 3.75 -29.03
CA GLU A 14 22.58 4.34 -27.70
C GLU A 14 22.57 5.88 -27.81
N THR A 15 21.36 6.43 -27.84
CA THR A 15 21.10 7.88 -27.81
C THR A 15 19.76 7.98 -27.10
N PHE A 16 19.63 8.55 -25.90
CA PHE A 16 19.68 9.98 -25.70
C PHE A 16 19.43 10.32 -24.21
N VAL A 17 20.50 10.42 -23.42
CA VAL A 17 20.57 11.43 -22.34
C VAL A 17 22.02 11.91 -22.30
N LYS A 18 22.38 12.76 -23.26
CA LYS A 18 23.70 13.42 -23.28
C LYS A 18 23.64 14.68 -22.41
N SER A 19 23.44 14.51 -21.11
CA SER A 19 23.67 15.61 -20.17
C SER A 19 25.17 15.85 -20.07
N ARG A 20 25.64 16.85 -20.82
CA ARG A 20 27.00 17.40 -20.72
C ARG A 20 27.31 17.70 -19.25
N LEU A 21 28.26 16.95 -18.68
CA LEU A 21 29.07 17.41 -17.57
C LEU A 21 29.85 18.63 -18.09
N LEU A 22 29.45 19.83 -17.69
CA LEU A 22 30.31 21.00 -17.79
C LEU A 22 30.95 21.17 -16.41
N GLU A 23 32.27 20.95 -16.35
CA GLU A 23 33.09 21.40 -15.24
C GLU A 23 32.89 22.92 -15.11
N VAL A 24 32.25 23.34 -14.02
CA VAL A 24 32.09 24.75 -13.70
C VAL A 24 33.30 25.17 -12.86
N ASP A 25 34.21 25.90 -13.49
CA ASP A 25 35.26 26.63 -12.80
C ASP A 25 34.62 27.73 -11.92
N MET A 26 34.89 27.69 -10.61
CA MET A 26 34.29 28.53 -9.58
C MET A 26 35.09 29.83 -9.40
N SER A 27 35.11 30.70 -10.43
CA SER A 27 35.72 32.03 -10.28
C SER A 27 35.22 33.12 -11.26
N SER A 28 33.91 33.27 -11.49
CA SER A 28 33.37 34.60 -11.84
C SER A 28 31.85 34.71 -11.60
N GLN A 29 31.41 35.82 -10.99
CA GLN A 29 30.00 36.21 -10.92
C GLN A 29 29.56 36.81 -12.28
N ALA A 30 29.56 35.99 -13.33
CA ALA A 30 28.86 36.31 -14.57
C ALA A 30 27.40 35.80 -14.45
N PRO A 31 26.40 36.53 -14.98
CA PRO A 31 25.03 36.04 -15.03
C PRO A 31 25.03 34.72 -15.81
N THR A 32 24.60 33.64 -15.15
CA THR A 32 24.52 32.32 -15.78
C THR A 32 23.70 32.43 -17.06
N PRO A 33 24.15 31.84 -18.18
CA PRO A 33 23.38 31.88 -19.41
C PRO A 33 22.00 31.26 -19.15
N ALA A 34 20.94 32.00 -19.51
CA ALA A 34 19.57 31.51 -19.37
C ALA A 34 19.42 30.29 -20.30
N ILE A 35 19.37 29.11 -19.72
CA ILE A 35 19.09 27.87 -20.45
C ILE A 35 17.57 27.83 -20.66
N GLU A 36 17.12 28.01 -21.90
CA GLU A 36 15.73 27.77 -22.26
C GLU A 36 15.45 26.27 -22.28
N VAL A 37 14.47 25.84 -21.49
CA VAL A 37 13.99 24.45 -21.44
C VAL A 37 12.54 24.43 -21.90
N LEU A 38 12.26 23.67 -22.96
CA LEU A 38 10.91 23.46 -23.47
C LEU A 38 10.25 22.30 -22.72
N ALA A 39 9.05 22.52 -22.19
CA ALA A 39 8.25 21.52 -21.52
C ALA A 39 6.91 21.35 -22.25
N GLU A 40 6.50 20.12 -22.47
CA GLU A 40 5.23 19.76 -23.12
C GLU A 40 4.35 18.95 -22.16
N SER A 41 3.03 19.15 -22.24
CA SER A 41 2.04 18.40 -21.47
C SER A 41 1.30 17.40 -22.35
N MET A 42 1.45 16.12 -22.05
CA MET A 42 0.71 15.03 -22.72
C MET A 42 -0.80 15.02 -22.40
N TYR A 43 -1.26 15.88 -21.47
CA TYR A 43 -2.68 16.09 -21.23
C TYR A 43 -3.38 16.80 -22.41
N GLY A 44 -2.60 17.52 -23.23
CA GLY A 44 -3.04 18.26 -24.41
C GLY A 44 -3.04 19.77 -24.20
N ASP A 45 -3.50 20.24 -23.03
CA ASP A 45 -3.42 21.65 -22.63
C ASP A 45 -2.39 21.80 -21.50
N PHE A 46 -1.30 22.54 -21.78
CA PHE A 46 -0.23 22.80 -20.83
C PHE A 46 -0.69 23.69 -19.67
N GLN A 47 -1.45 24.75 -19.97
CA GLN A 47 -1.88 25.70 -18.96
C GLN A 47 -2.87 25.06 -18.00
N ALA A 48 -3.84 24.30 -18.51
CA ALA A 48 -4.78 23.55 -17.69
C ALA A 48 -4.07 22.49 -16.83
N ALA A 49 -3.10 21.76 -17.38
CA ALA A 49 -2.31 20.80 -16.61
C ALA A 49 -1.49 21.48 -15.49
N MET A 50 -0.94 22.67 -15.76
CA MET A 50 -0.22 23.47 -14.77
C MET A 50 -1.15 23.93 -13.64
N GLU A 51 -2.37 24.36 -13.96
CA GLU A 51 -3.39 24.71 -12.96
C GLU A 51 -3.77 23.49 -12.11
N HIS A 52 -4.02 22.33 -12.73
CA HIS A 52 -4.29 21.10 -11.99
C HIS A 52 -3.15 20.74 -11.03
N LEU A 53 -1.89 20.90 -11.45
CA LEU A 53 -0.74 20.65 -10.58
C LEU A 53 -0.69 21.66 -9.42
N ARG A 54 -0.89 22.95 -9.71
CA ARG A 54 -0.86 24.04 -8.71
C ARG A 54 -1.93 23.88 -7.64
N TYR A 55 -3.13 23.48 -8.03
CA TYR A 55 -4.28 23.33 -7.14
C TYR A 55 -4.51 21.89 -6.67
N ARG A 56 -3.58 20.96 -6.96
CA ARG A 56 -3.67 19.53 -6.63
C ARG A 56 -4.99 18.91 -7.08
N LEU A 57 -5.39 19.17 -8.32
CA LEU A 57 -6.64 18.68 -8.89
C LEU A 57 -6.45 17.37 -9.65
N ILE A 58 -7.43 16.48 -9.55
CA ILE A 58 -7.52 15.23 -10.30
C ILE A 58 -8.51 15.47 -11.45
N ALA A 59 -7.98 15.45 -12.67
CA ALA A 59 -8.76 15.53 -13.90
C ALA A 59 -8.24 14.50 -14.91
N THR A 60 -9.12 14.02 -15.77
CA THR A 60 -8.76 13.13 -16.88
C THR A 60 -9.52 13.56 -18.13
N ARG A 61 -8.88 13.47 -19.29
CA ARG A 61 -9.48 13.81 -20.58
C ARG A 61 -10.02 12.58 -21.32
N ASN A 62 -9.36 11.44 -21.14
CA ASN A 62 -9.63 10.18 -21.85
C ASN A 62 -9.93 9.07 -20.83
N PRO A 63 -11.09 9.12 -20.15
CA PRO A 63 -11.46 8.08 -19.17
C PRO A 63 -11.48 6.69 -19.81
N GLU A 64 -11.83 6.56 -21.09
CA GLU A 64 -11.90 5.31 -21.83
C GLU A 64 -10.58 4.54 -21.92
N GLU A 65 -9.45 5.25 -21.92
CA GLU A 65 -8.12 4.66 -22.00
C GLU A 65 -7.62 4.10 -20.67
N ILE A 66 -8.30 4.44 -19.57
CA ILE A 66 -7.91 3.99 -18.24
C ILE A 66 -8.00 2.46 -18.16
N ARG A 67 -6.87 1.84 -17.83
CA ARG A 67 -6.75 0.43 -17.45
C ARG A 67 -6.87 0.27 -15.94
N GLY A 68 -6.93 -0.95 -15.44
CA GLY A 68 -7.17 -1.26 -14.02
C GLY A 68 -6.18 -0.59 -13.06
N GLY A 69 -4.94 -0.33 -13.50
CA GLY A 69 -3.96 0.43 -12.72
C GLY A 69 -4.37 1.89 -12.42
N GLY A 70 -5.33 2.44 -13.15
CA GLY A 70 -5.85 3.80 -12.93
C GLY A 70 -6.48 3.97 -11.55
N LEU A 71 -7.23 2.97 -11.07
CA LEU A 71 -7.79 2.97 -9.71
C LEU A 71 -6.69 3.12 -8.65
N LEU A 72 -5.60 2.36 -8.82
CA LEU A 72 -4.48 2.40 -7.87
C LEU A 72 -3.77 3.75 -7.85
N LYS A 73 -3.60 4.38 -9.03
CA LYS A 73 -3.04 5.74 -9.13
C LYS A 73 -3.97 6.78 -8.54
N TYR A 74 -5.27 6.69 -8.81
CA TYR A 74 -6.29 7.58 -8.26
C TYR A 74 -6.31 7.55 -6.73
N SER A 75 -6.35 6.35 -6.12
CA SER A 75 -6.29 6.23 -4.66
C SER A 75 -5.00 6.79 -4.06
N ASN A 76 -3.89 6.76 -4.80
CA ASN A 76 -2.63 7.36 -4.36
C ASN A 76 -2.70 8.89 -4.36
N LEU A 77 -3.25 9.47 -5.43
CA LEU A 77 -3.48 10.92 -5.51
C LEU A 77 -4.35 11.42 -4.36
N LEU A 78 -5.42 10.70 -4.01
CA LEU A 78 -6.28 11.05 -2.88
C LEU A 78 -5.52 11.09 -1.54
N VAL A 79 -4.62 10.13 -1.30
CA VAL A 79 -3.81 10.08 -0.06
C VAL A 79 -2.78 11.21 -0.03
N ARG A 80 -2.34 11.67 -1.20
CA ARG A 80 -1.48 12.85 -1.36
C ARG A 80 -2.26 14.18 -1.38
N GLU A 81 -3.49 14.15 -0.87
CA GLU A 81 -4.38 15.32 -0.72
C GLU A 81 -4.80 15.98 -2.03
N TYR A 82 -4.72 15.27 -3.16
CA TYR A 82 -5.31 15.75 -4.40
C TYR A 82 -6.83 15.58 -4.35
N GLN A 83 -7.54 16.54 -4.94
CA GLN A 83 -9.00 16.58 -4.94
C GLN A 83 -9.54 16.49 -6.37
N PRO A 84 -10.70 15.86 -6.59
CA PRO A 84 -11.33 15.87 -7.90
C PRO A 84 -11.65 17.29 -8.37
N ALA A 85 -11.36 17.61 -9.63
CA ALA A 85 -11.73 18.89 -10.22
C ALA A 85 -13.27 19.08 -10.24
N SER A 86 -14.03 17.99 -10.36
CA SER A 86 -15.49 17.97 -10.35
C SER A 86 -16.04 16.83 -9.48
N HIS A 87 -16.90 17.18 -8.52
CA HIS A 87 -17.53 16.22 -7.59
C HIS A 87 -18.61 15.36 -8.25
N THR A 88 -19.20 15.84 -9.36
CA THR A 88 -20.21 15.08 -10.11
C THR A 88 -19.55 14.06 -11.04
N GLU A 89 -18.53 14.49 -11.78
CA GLU A 89 -17.82 13.64 -12.74
C GLU A 89 -17.04 12.53 -12.06
N ILE A 90 -16.46 12.81 -10.87
CA ILE A 90 -15.64 11.82 -10.17
C ILE A 90 -16.41 10.56 -9.82
N LYS A 91 -17.72 10.65 -9.52
CA LYS A 91 -18.53 9.45 -9.24
C LYS A 91 -18.71 8.55 -10.44
N THR A 92 -18.76 9.12 -11.64
CA THR A 92 -18.76 8.33 -12.87
C THR A 92 -17.37 7.75 -13.14
N LEU A 93 -16.32 8.52 -12.89
CA LEU A 93 -14.94 8.08 -13.08
C LEU A 93 -14.54 6.96 -12.13
N GLU A 94 -14.88 7.05 -10.84
CA GLU A 94 -14.63 6.01 -9.84
C GLU A 94 -15.30 4.69 -10.24
N ARG A 95 -16.58 4.74 -10.66
CA ARG A 95 -17.29 3.55 -11.16
C ARG A 95 -16.57 2.92 -12.35
N TYR A 96 -16.10 3.74 -13.28
CA TYR A 96 -15.35 3.27 -14.45
C TYR A 96 -14.00 2.64 -14.07
N MET A 97 -13.24 3.31 -13.20
CA MET A 97 -11.95 2.81 -12.68
C MET A 97 -12.12 1.49 -11.93
N CYS A 98 -13.13 1.38 -11.06
CA CYS A 98 -13.47 0.13 -10.38
C CYS A 98 -13.80 -0.96 -11.42
N SER A 99 -14.70 -0.69 -12.37
CA SER A 99 -15.05 -1.67 -13.40
C SER A 99 -13.82 -2.17 -14.18
N ARG A 100 -12.93 -1.26 -14.62
CA ARG A 100 -11.70 -1.64 -15.33
C ARG A 100 -10.73 -2.43 -14.46
N PHE A 101 -10.63 -2.12 -13.17
CA PHE A 101 -9.81 -2.89 -12.24
C PHE A 101 -10.26 -4.34 -12.12
N PHE A 102 -11.57 -4.59 -12.00
CA PHE A 102 -12.11 -5.95 -11.91
C PHE A 102 -12.06 -6.71 -13.24
N ILE A 103 -12.19 -6.01 -14.38
CA ILE A 103 -12.04 -6.63 -15.71
C ILE A 103 -10.58 -7.03 -15.96
N ASP A 104 -9.64 -6.13 -15.66
CA ASP A 104 -8.21 -6.37 -15.92
C ASP A 104 -7.60 -7.35 -14.89
N PHE A 105 -8.17 -7.44 -13.69
CA PHE A 105 -7.73 -8.32 -12.59
C PHE A 105 -8.94 -9.05 -11.96
N PRO A 106 -9.50 -10.08 -12.63
CA PRO A 106 -10.70 -10.75 -12.15
C PRO A 106 -10.46 -11.56 -10.87
N GLY A 107 -9.26 -12.13 -10.69
CA GLY A 107 -8.94 -12.98 -9.54
C GLY A 107 -8.44 -12.19 -8.32
N VAL A 108 -8.94 -12.52 -7.12
CA VAL A 108 -8.51 -11.90 -5.85
C VAL A 108 -6.99 -12.00 -5.61
N MET A 109 -6.37 -13.11 -6.02
CA MET A 109 -4.92 -13.30 -5.92
C MET A 109 -4.14 -12.39 -6.87
N GLU A 110 -4.67 -12.10 -8.06
CA GLU A 110 -4.07 -11.15 -9.01
C GLU A 110 -4.19 -9.72 -8.50
N GLN A 111 -5.37 -9.36 -8.00
CA GLN A 111 -5.61 -8.08 -7.35
C GLN A 111 -4.65 -7.87 -6.19
N GLN A 112 -4.50 -8.87 -5.31
CA GLN A 112 -3.56 -8.83 -4.21
C GLN A 112 -2.12 -8.62 -4.68
N ARG A 113 -1.63 -9.42 -5.64
CA ARG A 113 -0.28 -9.25 -6.20
C ARG A 113 -0.09 -7.86 -6.79
N LYS A 114 -1.09 -7.34 -7.50
CA LYS A 114 -1.01 -6.00 -8.12
C LYS A 114 -0.95 -4.90 -7.07
N ILE A 115 -1.79 -4.96 -6.04
CA ILE A 115 -1.80 -4.00 -4.93
C ILE A 115 -0.49 -4.07 -4.15
N GLN A 116 -0.02 -5.26 -3.78
CA GLN A 116 1.26 -5.44 -3.09
C GLN A 116 2.45 -4.92 -3.91
N SER A 117 2.48 -5.19 -5.22
CA SER A 117 3.50 -4.64 -6.10
C SER A 117 3.44 -3.11 -6.16
N TYR A 118 2.24 -2.54 -6.22
CA TYR A 118 2.06 -1.09 -6.23
C TYR A 118 2.59 -0.46 -4.94
N LEU A 119 2.27 -1.06 -3.78
CA LEU A 119 2.75 -0.62 -2.48
C LEU A 119 4.28 -0.64 -2.38
N ARG A 120 4.93 -1.72 -2.83
CA ARG A 120 6.40 -1.83 -2.81
C ARG A 120 7.08 -0.79 -3.68
N ASN A 121 6.48 -0.44 -4.82
CA ASN A 121 7.10 0.46 -5.79
C ASN A 121 6.86 1.95 -5.48
N HIS A 122 5.74 2.29 -4.84
CA HIS A 122 5.32 3.69 -4.68
C HIS A 122 5.39 4.25 -3.26
N PHE A 123 5.62 3.41 -2.24
CA PHE A 123 5.64 3.80 -0.83
C PHE A 123 6.96 3.39 -0.15
N ILE A 124 8.08 3.59 -0.83
CA ILE A 124 9.42 3.28 -0.31
C ILE A 124 9.74 4.29 0.81
N GLY A 125 9.94 3.81 2.03
CA GLY A 125 10.18 4.65 3.21
C GLY A 125 8.92 5.30 3.81
N GLU A 126 7.74 5.06 3.23
CA GLU A 126 6.46 5.66 3.65
C GLU A 126 5.49 4.60 4.22
N GLU A 127 5.94 3.79 5.19
CA GLU A 127 5.11 2.70 5.74
C GLU A 127 3.77 3.19 6.28
N ARG A 128 3.78 4.27 7.09
CA ARG A 128 2.56 4.84 7.69
C ARG A 128 1.50 5.20 6.64
N THR A 129 1.92 5.69 5.48
CA THR A 129 1.04 6.09 4.38
C THR A 129 0.40 4.89 3.68
N LYS A 130 1.03 3.70 3.71
CA LYS A 130 0.47 2.48 3.08
C LYS A 130 -0.88 2.07 3.67
N TYR A 131 -1.05 2.19 4.99
CA TYR A 131 -2.32 1.91 5.64
C TYR A 131 -3.42 2.86 5.16
N GLN A 132 -3.13 4.17 5.16
CA GLN A 132 -4.06 5.19 4.68
C GLN A 132 -4.44 4.98 3.22
N TYR A 133 -3.48 4.57 2.39
CA TYR A 133 -3.72 4.18 1.01
C TYR A 133 -4.67 3.00 0.87
N LEU A 134 -4.44 1.91 1.61
CA LEU A 134 -5.30 0.74 1.55
C LEU A 134 -6.73 1.06 2.04
N MET A 135 -6.86 1.88 3.07
CA MET A 135 -8.18 2.33 3.55
C MET A 135 -8.88 3.22 2.52
N THR A 136 -8.15 4.09 1.84
CA THR A 136 -8.67 4.93 0.75
C THR A 136 -9.13 4.07 -0.43
N LEU A 137 -8.30 3.12 -0.86
CA LEU A 137 -8.64 2.16 -1.93
C LEU A 137 -9.89 1.35 -1.55
N ARG A 138 -9.95 0.83 -0.32
CA ARG A 138 -11.11 0.10 0.20
C ARG A 138 -12.39 0.94 0.14
N ARG A 139 -12.32 2.21 0.53
CA ARG A 139 -13.46 3.14 0.48
C ARG A 139 -13.95 3.33 -0.95
N VAL A 140 -13.06 3.65 -1.88
CA VAL A 140 -13.44 3.86 -3.29
C VAL A 140 -14.06 2.60 -3.89
N VAL A 141 -13.50 1.42 -3.63
CA VAL A 141 -14.07 0.14 -4.08
C VAL A 141 -15.44 -0.11 -3.45
N ASN A 142 -15.62 0.18 -2.16
CA ASN A 142 -16.89 -0.02 -1.48
C ASN A 142 -17.99 0.89 -2.05
N ASP A 143 -17.68 2.16 -2.24
CA ASP A 143 -18.66 3.19 -2.59
C ASP A 143 -19.04 3.17 -4.08
N SER A 144 -18.10 2.77 -4.95
CA SER A 144 -18.23 2.95 -6.40
C SER A 144 -18.35 1.63 -7.18
N THR A 145 -18.49 0.49 -6.50
CA THR A 145 -18.76 -0.80 -7.14
C THR A 145 -20.26 -1.11 -7.14
N VAL A 146 -20.89 -1.11 -8.32
CA VAL A 146 -22.34 -1.25 -8.49
C VAL A 146 -22.76 -2.61 -9.05
N CYS A 147 -22.05 -3.16 -10.04
CA CYS A 147 -22.53 -4.30 -10.85
C CYS A 147 -21.84 -5.64 -10.57
N LEU A 148 -20.88 -5.69 -9.65
CA LEU A 148 -20.24 -6.96 -9.31
C LEU A 148 -21.19 -7.85 -8.51
N MET A 149 -20.97 -9.17 -8.63
CA MET A 149 -21.52 -10.07 -7.64
C MET A 149 -21.03 -9.63 -6.26
N GLU A 150 -21.95 -9.48 -5.32
CA GLU A 150 -21.63 -9.02 -3.96
C GLU A 150 -20.52 -9.87 -3.31
N HIS A 151 -20.41 -11.14 -3.71
CA HIS A 151 -19.35 -12.02 -3.27
C HIS A 151 -17.94 -11.55 -3.70
N GLU A 152 -17.73 -11.21 -4.97
CA GLU A 152 -16.42 -10.76 -5.48
C GLU A 152 -16.01 -9.44 -4.81
N ARG A 153 -16.96 -8.51 -4.71
CA ARG A 153 -16.73 -7.24 -4.00
C ARG A 153 -16.31 -7.49 -2.55
N ARG A 154 -17.02 -8.36 -1.81
CA ARG A 154 -16.69 -8.70 -0.43
C ARG A 154 -15.33 -9.38 -0.31
N GLN A 155 -14.97 -10.28 -1.22
CA GLN A 155 -13.65 -10.92 -1.25
C GLN A 155 -12.53 -9.87 -1.39
N THR A 156 -12.65 -8.95 -2.34
CA THR A 156 -11.67 -7.88 -2.54
C THR A 156 -11.59 -6.94 -1.34
N LEU A 157 -12.72 -6.50 -0.80
CA LEU A 157 -12.74 -5.63 0.39
C LEU A 157 -12.10 -6.32 1.59
N ASN A 158 -12.37 -7.60 1.82
CA ASN A 158 -11.77 -8.38 2.90
C ASN A 158 -10.26 -8.54 2.68
N MET A 159 -9.82 -8.87 1.47
CA MET A 159 -8.41 -8.98 1.12
C MET A 159 -7.67 -7.65 1.37
N ILE A 160 -8.25 -6.51 0.98
CA ILE A 160 -7.67 -5.19 1.27
C ILE A 160 -7.58 -4.94 2.78
N THR A 161 -8.63 -5.28 3.55
CA THR A 161 -8.62 -5.15 5.01
C THR A 161 -7.50 -5.97 5.64
N VAL A 162 -7.33 -7.24 5.22
CA VAL A 162 -6.28 -8.12 5.76
C VAL A 162 -4.90 -7.57 5.45
N LEU A 163 -4.66 -7.05 4.24
CA LEU A 163 -3.41 -6.37 3.90
C LEU A 163 -3.16 -5.15 4.79
N ALA A 164 -4.18 -4.34 5.04
CA ALA A 164 -4.08 -3.14 5.88
C ALA A 164 -3.73 -3.50 7.33
N LEU A 165 -4.39 -4.52 7.89
CA LEU A 165 -4.10 -5.02 9.24
C LEU A 165 -2.70 -5.60 9.36
N ARG A 166 -2.23 -6.32 8.33
CA ARG A 166 -0.85 -6.83 8.29
C ARG A 166 0.17 -5.70 8.34
N ILE A 167 -0.01 -4.66 7.53
CA ILE A 167 0.87 -3.49 7.51
C ILE A 167 0.85 -2.75 8.86
N LEU A 168 -0.33 -2.63 9.49
CA LEU A 168 -0.42 -2.08 10.84
C LEU A 168 0.34 -2.95 11.86
N GLY A 169 0.22 -4.27 11.81
CA GLY A 169 0.95 -5.18 12.69
C GLY A 169 2.47 -5.07 12.52
N GLU A 170 2.94 -4.99 11.27
CA GLU A 170 4.35 -4.80 10.94
C GLU A 170 4.89 -3.44 11.40
N GLN A 171 4.05 -2.40 11.49
CA GLN A 171 4.42 -1.09 12.04
C GLN A 171 4.39 -1.04 13.56
N ASN A 172 3.47 -1.78 14.19
CA ASN A 172 3.36 -1.90 15.64
C ASN A 172 4.33 -2.95 16.19
N VAL A 173 5.59 -2.92 15.74
CA VAL A 173 6.65 -3.79 16.26
C VAL A 173 6.61 -3.72 17.79
N ILE A 174 6.06 -4.77 18.40
CA ILE A 174 6.32 -5.15 19.77
C ILE A 174 7.84 -5.06 19.89
N PRO A 175 8.40 -4.25 20.81
CA PRO A 175 9.85 -4.13 20.93
C PRO A 175 10.46 -5.52 20.97
N ASN A 176 11.55 -5.72 20.24
CA ASN A 176 12.26 -6.99 20.07
C ASN A 176 12.07 -7.92 21.29
N THR A 177 11.40 -9.06 21.11
CA THR A 177 11.01 -10.00 22.18
C THR A 177 12.19 -10.61 22.93
N ASP A 178 13.43 -10.39 22.47
CA ASP A 178 14.65 -10.77 23.20
C ASP A 178 14.73 -10.14 24.61
N HIS A 179 13.97 -9.06 24.89
CA HIS A 179 13.93 -8.40 26.20
C HIS A 179 12.51 -8.16 26.76
N VAL A 180 11.48 -8.79 26.20
CA VAL A 180 10.09 -8.60 26.69
C VAL A 180 9.72 -9.71 27.67
N THR A 181 9.85 -9.42 28.97
CA THR A 181 9.30 -10.26 30.03
C THR A 181 7.82 -9.89 30.23
N CYS A 182 6.90 -10.72 29.73
CA CYS A 182 5.48 -10.58 29.99
C CYS A 182 5.16 -11.09 31.40
N PHE A 183 4.93 -10.17 32.34
CA PHE A 183 4.39 -10.53 33.65
C PHE A 183 2.87 -10.74 33.52
N TYR A 184 2.45 -11.98 33.34
CA TYR A 184 1.04 -12.33 33.46
C TYR A 184 0.69 -12.40 34.94
N GLN A 185 -0.11 -11.44 35.42
CA GLN A 185 -0.66 -11.45 36.76
C GLN A 185 -2.01 -12.19 36.69
N PRO A 186 -2.19 -13.33 37.37
CA PRO A 186 -3.46 -14.06 37.36
C PRO A 186 -4.59 -13.17 37.83
N ALA A 187 -5.75 -13.27 37.19
CA ALA A 187 -6.90 -12.44 37.50
C ALA A 187 -7.36 -12.65 38.97
N PRO A 188 -7.83 -11.59 39.67
CA PRO A 188 -7.97 -11.56 41.13
C PRO A 188 -9.10 -12.41 41.72
N TYR A 189 -9.76 -13.26 40.93
CA TYR A 189 -10.86 -14.08 41.42
C TYR A 189 -10.41 -15.35 42.16
N LEU A 190 -9.10 -15.57 42.31
CA LEU A 190 -8.54 -16.64 43.18
C LEU A 190 -8.35 -16.21 44.64
N THR A 191 -8.69 -14.96 44.99
CA THR A 191 -8.54 -14.41 46.35
C THR A 191 -9.80 -14.47 47.19
N ASP A 192 -10.73 -15.38 46.90
CA ASP A 192 -11.89 -15.57 47.77
C ASP A 192 -11.51 -16.45 48.97
N HIS A 193 -11.05 -15.78 50.04
CA HIS A 193 -10.81 -16.37 51.34
C HIS A 193 -12.15 -16.68 52.04
N SER A 194 -12.85 -17.71 51.59
CA SER A 194 -14.02 -18.24 52.30
C SER A 194 -14.19 -19.75 52.15
N ALA A 195 -13.13 -20.51 52.43
CA ALA A 195 -13.24 -21.95 52.68
C ALA A 195 -12.42 -22.33 53.92
N PRO A 196 -13.04 -22.70 55.06
CA PRO A 196 -12.33 -23.05 56.28
C PRO A 196 -11.90 -24.52 56.26
N TYR A 197 -11.17 -24.97 55.23
CA TYR A 197 -10.58 -26.31 55.23
C TYR A 197 -9.27 -26.33 54.43
N MET A 198 -8.17 -26.65 55.12
CA MET A 198 -6.84 -27.02 54.60
C MET A 198 -5.99 -25.88 53.99
N ALA A 199 -5.16 -25.30 54.86
CA ALA A 199 -3.95 -24.58 54.45
C ALA A 199 -2.88 -25.61 54.03
N GLU A 200 -2.47 -25.58 52.77
CA GLU A 200 -1.08 -25.88 52.39
C GLU A 200 -0.60 -24.85 51.37
N HIS A 201 0.38 -24.07 51.80
CA HIS A 201 1.14 -23.15 50.98
C HIS A 201 1.89 -23.93 49.90
N SER A 202 1.42 -23.89 48.66
CA SER A 202 2.23 -24.29 47.51
C SER A 202 2.58 -23.07 46.68
N TYR A 203 3.78 -22.53 46.95
CA TYR A 203 4.47 -21.58 46.07
C TYR A 203 4.64 -22.26 44.70
N CYS A 204 3.82 -21.91 43.72
CA CYS A 204 4.09 -22.26 42.32
C CYS A 204 5.19 -21.35 41.77
N SER A 205 6.44 -21.71 42.05
CA SER A 205 7.61 -21.19 41.35
C SER A 205 7.74 -21.93 40.02
N TYR A 206 7.26 -21.33 38.93
CA TYR A 206 7.55 -21.84 37.59
C TYR A 206 8.84 -21.20 37.10
N TYR A 207 9.97 -21.88 37.33
CA TYR A 207 11.17 -21.68 36.52
C TYR A 207 10.89 -22.28 35.14
N LEU A 208 10.81 -21.46 34.08
CA LEU A 208 10.93 -21.94 32.70
C LEU A 208 12.42 -22.15 32.39
N PRO A 209 12.87 -23.36 32.01
CA PRO A 209 14.17 -23.52 31.38
C PRO A 209 14.08 -22.96 29.95
N GLN A 210 15.09 -22.18 29.56
CA GLN A 210 15.28 -21.76 28.18
C GLN A 210 15.44 -23.00 27.30
N GLY A 211 14.48 -23.27 26.43
CA GLY A 211 14.64 -24.28 25.38
C GLY A 211 13.32 -24.82 24.82
N SER A 212 13.19 -24.71 23.50
CA SER A 212 12.18 -25.34 22.62
C SER A 212 10.76 -24.77 22.64
N SER A 213 10.50 -23.85 21.70
CA SER A 213 9.14 -23.53 21.26
C SER A 213 8.58 -24.69 20.46
N THR A 214 7.57 -25.38 21.00
CA THR A 214 6.65 -26.20 20.21
C THR A 214 5.24 -25.89 20.69
N LEU A 215 4.53 -24.98 20.03
CA LEU A 215 3.12 -24.72 20.32
C LEU A 215 2.27 -25.84 19.73
N LEU A 216 1.95 -26.85 20.54
CA LEU A 216 0.88 -27.79 20.22
C LEU A 216 -0.47 -27.15 20.60
N TYR A 217 -1.27 -26.86 19.57
CA TYR A 217 -2.63 -26.40 19.70
C TYR A 217 -3.52 -27.56 20.20
N GLN A 218 -4.06 -27.46 21.42
CA GLN A 218 -5.15 -28.32 21.90
C GLN A 218 -6.50 -27.61 21.75
N PRO A 219 -7.49 -28.21 21.07
CA PRO A 219 -8.83 -27.63 20.95
C PRO A 219 -9.63 -27.83 22.25
N TYR A 220 -10.37 -26.78 22.65
CA TYR A 220 -11.28 -26.79 23.80
C TYR A 220 -12.48 -27.74 23.57
N PRO A 221 -12.94 -28.49 24.59
CA PRO A 221 -14.20 -29.23 24.50
C PRO A 221 -15.41 -28.29 24.66
N LEU A 222 -16.35 -28.43 23.72
CA LEU A 222 -17.70 -27.85 23.75
C LEU A 222 -18.47 -28.36 24.97
N HIS A 223 -18.90 -27.45 25.85
CA HIS A 223 -19.87 -27.79 26.89
C HIS A 223 -21.29 -27.56 26.36
N THR A 224 -21.99 -28.65 26.05
CA THR A 224 -23.41 -28.69 25.72
C THR A 224 -24.23 -28.55 27.01
N GLN A 225 -24.97 -27.45 27.20
CA GLN A 225 -26.07 -27.41 28.16
C GLN A 225 -27.39 -27.72 27.45
N THR A 226 -27.88 -28.93 27.65
CA THR A 226 -29.29 -29.33 27.50
C THR A 226 -30.05 -28.90 28.75
N GLY A 227 -31.16 -28.17 28.59
CA GLY A 227 -31.96 -27.62 29.69
C GLY A 227 -32.94 -28.60 30.34
N LEU A 228 -33.66 -28.13 31.36
CA LEU A 228 -35.14 -28.15 31.49
C LEU A 228 -35.61 -27.78 32.91
N VAL A 229 -36.75 -27.07 32.92
CA VAL A 229 -37.70 -26.71 33.99
C VAL A 229 -37.32 -25.58 34.94
#